data_AF-A0A813AYX2-F1
#
_entry.id   AF-A0A813AYX2-F1
#
_cell.length_a   1.000
_cell.length_b   1.000
_cell.length_c   1.000
_cell.angle_alpha   90.00
_cell.angle_beta   90.00
_cell.angle_gamma   90.00
#
_symmetry.space_group_name_H-M   'P 1'
#
loop_
_entity.id
_entity.type
_entity.pdbx_description
1 polymer ?
#
loop_
_entity_poly.entity_id
_entity_poly.type
_entity_poly.pdbx_seq_one_letter_code
_entity_poly.pdbx_strand_id
1 'polypeptide(L)'
;MARRMRLLDPRQRVGGVPHEVLAGQLEGKRRVVEAEQAEDAFYAQSAVLQDQILQTVEGMKALRARDRQMAVVDYSLANLRKEQRREYALSDPDALKKEMLPDPDDPSFGPSSMLKFPSHGKASAEAKRESQEEHVAWLQYQVQEKLDRQAQEKAIDKMHDERAMLASQVRAVCEDNELQ
;
A
#
# COMPACT_ATOMS: atom_id res chain seq x y z
N MET A 1 73.60 81.80 -35.05
CA MET A 1 74.92 81.15 -35.25
C MET A 1 74.80 79.63 -35.45
N ALA A 2 74.10 78.88 -34.58
CA ALA A 2 74.06 77.40 -34.61
C ALA A 2 73.51 76.75 -35.91
N ARG A 3 72.49 77.35 -36.56
CA ARG A 3 71.92 76.81 -37.81
C ARG A 3 72.88 76.87 -39.01
N ARG A 4 73.66 77.95 -39.09
CA ARG A 4 74.65 78.15 -40.17
C ARG A 4 75.76 77.10 -40.09
N MET A 5 76.26 76.81 -38.88
CA MET A 5 77.28 75.78 -38.66
C MET A 5 76.82 74.36 -39.06
N ARG A 6 75.56 74.01 -38.79
CA ARG A 6 74.97 72.73 -39.23
C ARG A 6 74.80 72.62 -40.75
N LEU A 7 74.46 73.71 -41.45
CA LEU A 7 74.26 73.68 -42.90
C LEU A 7 75.59 73.56 -43.68
N LEU A 8 76.68 74.07 -43.12
CA LEU A 8 78.00 74.14 -43.75
C LEU A 8 78.86 72.88 -43.49
N ASP A 9 78.50 72.03 -42.53
CA ASP A 9 79.16 70.75 -42.30
C ASP A 9 78.46 69.62 -43.09
N PRO A 10 79.05 69.10 -44.19
CA PRO A 10 78.43 68.07 -45.01
C PRO A 10 78.22 66.75 -44.25
N ARG A 11 78.99 66.45 -43.20
CA ARG A 11 78.81 65.23 -42.39
C ARG A 11 77.55 65.29 -41.53
N GLN A 12 77.28 66.42 -40.88
CA GLN A 12 76.05 66.60 -40.09
C GLN A 12 74.80 66.82 -40.95
N ARG A 13 74.99 67.22 -42.22
CA ARG A 13 73.90 67.42 -43.17
C ARG A 13 73.45 66.11 -43.84
N VAL A 14 74.35 65.14 -44.02
CA VAL A 14 74.09 63.82 -44.61
C VAL A 14 73.90 62.74 -43.54
N GLY A 15 74.76 62.72 -42.51
CA GLY A 15 74.61 61.90 -41.32
C GLY A 15 73.68 62.59 -40.34
N GLY A 16 72.49 62.02 -40.13
CA GLY A 16 71.40 62.60 -39.35
C GLY A 16 71.65 62.66 -37.83
N VAL A 17 70.59 62.43 -37.06
CA VAL A 17 70.49 62.61 -35.59
C VAL A 17 71.73 62.06 -34.83
N PRO A 18 72.25 62.80 -33.84
CA PRO A 18 73.42 62.37 -33.05
C PRO A 18 73.19 61.03 -32.33
N HIS A 19 74.24 60.20 -32.32
CA HIS A 19 74.21 58.84 -31.76
C HIS A 19 73.86 58.80 -30.26
N GLU A 20 74.23 59.82 -29.50
CA GLU A 20 73.90 59.96 -28.08
C GLU A 20 72.38 60.07 -27.83
N VAL A 21 71.67 60.79 -28.71
CA VAL A 21 70.20 60.91 -28.64
C VAL A 21 69.53 59.58 -28.98
N LEU A 22 70.06 58.85 -29.96
CA LEU A 22 69.57 57.51 -30.32
C LEU A 22 69.84 56.50 -29.20
N ALA A 23 71.00 56.58 -28.53
CA ALA A 23 71.33 55.73 -27.39
C ALA A 23 70.37 55.99 -26.21
N GLY A 24 70.10 57.26 -25.88
CA GLY A 24 69.12 57.62 -24.85
C GLY A 24 67.69 57.17 -25.19
N GLN A 25 67.29 57.24 -26.46
CA GLN A 25 65.98 56.72 -26.91
C GLN A 25 65.89 55.19 -26.82
N LEU A 26 66.97 54.48 -27.15
CA LEU A 26 67.04 53.03 -27.02
C LEU A 26 67.00 52.59 -25.56
N GLU A 27 67.70 53.28 -24.67
CA GLU A 27 67.66 53.01 -23.23
C GLU A 27 66.28 53.30 -22.64
N GLY A 28 65.65 54.41 -23.04
CA GLY A 28 64.28 54.74 -22.65
C GLY A 28 63.28 53.66 -23.08
N LYS A 29 63.38 53.18 -24.33
CA LYS A 29 62.53 52.08 -24.83
C LYS A 29 62.78 50.77 -24.08
N ARG A 30 64.04 50.44 -23.76
CA ARG A 30 64.38 49.24 -22.97
C ARG A 30 63.77 49.29 -21.58
N ARG A 31 63.86 50.44 -20.90
CA ARG A 31 63.26 50.62 -19.56
C ARG A 31 61.75 50.45 -19.57
N VAL A 32 61.06 50.93 -20.62
CA VAL A 32 59.62 50.73 -20.77
C VAL A 32 59.29 49.25 -20.95
N VAL A 33 60.00 48.55 -21.85
CA VAL A 33 59.79 47.12 -22.08
C VAL A 33 60.10 46.29 -20.82
N GLU A 34 61.15 46.61 -20.08
CA GLU A 34 61.49 45.94 -18.83
C GLU A 34 60.43 46.18 -17.75
N ALA A 35 59.86 47.39 -17.68
CA ALA A 35 58.77 47.70 -16.75
C ALA A 35 57.48 46.94 -17.11
N GLU A 36 57.11 46.90 -18.39
CA GLU A 36 55.97 46.13 -18.88
C GLU A 36 56.15 44.63 -18.60
N GLN A 37 57.34 44.08 -18.85
CA GLN A 37 57.64 42.67 -18.55
C GLN A 37 57.56 42.35 -17.07
N ALA A 38 58.00 43.26 -16.19
CA ALA A 38 57.90 43.08 -14.74
C ALA A 38 56.44 43.10 -14.27
N GLU A 39 55.62 43.99 -14.85
CA GLU A 39 54.19 44.09 -14.59
C GLU A 39 53.43 42.84 -15.06
N ASP A 40 53.69 42.39 -16.29
CA ASP A 40 53.13 41.15 -16.83
C ASP A 40 53.51 39.92 -15.98
N ALA A 41 54.78 39.84 -15.55
CA ALA A 41 55.24 38.76 -14.69
C ALA A 41 54.53 38.77 -13.33
N PHE A 42 54.28 39.95 -12.76
CA PHE A 42 53.53 40.08 -11.51
C PHE A 42 52.07 39.63 -11.68
N TYR A 43 51.39 40.07 -12.74
CA TYR A 43 50.02 39.66 -13.00
C TYR A 43 49.90 38.17 -13.32
N ALA A 44 50.85 37.60 -14.06
CA ALA A 44 50.89 36.16 -14.32
C ALA A 44 51.01 35.35 -13.02
N GLN A 45 51.89 35.76 -12.09
CA GLN A 45 52.00 35.11 -10.78
C GLN A 45 50.73 35.25 -9.94
N SER A 46 50.12 36.44 -9.94
CA SER A 46 48.85 36.69 -9.25
C SER A 46 47.71 35.83 -9.81
N ALA A 47 47.63 35.68 -11.13
CA ALA A 47 46.64 34.83 -11.78
C ALA A 47 46.79 33.35 -11.38
N VAL A 48 48.02 32.83 -11.33
CA VAL A 48 48.28 31.46 -10.87
C VAL A 48 47.84 31.26 -9.42
N LEU A 49 48.13 32.23 -8.54
CA LEU A 49 47.71 32.17 -7.15
C LEU A 49 46.17 32.18 -7.02
N GLN A 50 45.50 33.06 -7.78
CA GLN A 50 44.04 33.15 -7.79
C GLN A 50 43.39 31.86 -8.28
N ASP A 51 43.94 31.24 -9.32
CA ASP A 51 43.44 29.96 -9.84
C ASP A 51 43.57 28.84 -8.80
N GLN A 52 44.70 28.76 -8.09
CA GLN A 52 44.87 27.80 -6.99
C GLN A 52 43.84 28.02 -5.87
N ILE A 53 43.61 29.29 -5.48
CA ILE A 53 42.58 29.62 -4.48
C ILE A 53 41.20 29.19 -4.99
N LEU A 54 40.88 29.46 -6.25
CA LEU A 54 39.59 29.11 -6.84
C LEU A 54 39.37 27.59 -6.83
N GLN A 55 40.36 26.81 -7.27
CA GLN A 55 40.31 25.34 -7.25
C GLN A 55 40.07 24.78 -5.85
N THR A 56 40.76 25.32 -4.82
CA THR A 56 40.54 24.88 -3.44
C THR A 56 39.13 25.20 -2.93
N VAL A 57 38.63 26.41 -3.23
CA VAL A 57 37.28 26.83 -2.84
C VAL A 57 36.22 25.98 -3.53
N GLU A 58 36.40 25.65 -4.81
CA GLU A 58 35.52 24.76 -5.56
C GLU A 58 35.51 23.34 -4.99
N GLY A 59 36.68 22.79 -4.66
CA GLY A 59 36.79 21.49 -4.00
C GLY A 59 36.03 21.46 -2.66
N MET A 60 36.20 22.49 -1.83
CA MET A 60 35.47 22.62 -0.57
C MET A 60 33.95 22.74 -0.77
N LYS A 61 33.51 23.49 -1.78
CA LYS A 61 32.08 23.61 -2.12
C LYS A 61 31.50 22.27 -2.58
N ALA A 62 32.22 21.53 -3.41
CA ALA A 62 31.81 20.22 -3.89
C ALA A 62 31.66 19.21 -2.74
N LEU A 63 32.63 19.16 -1.83
CA LEU A 63 32.55 18.32 -0.62
C LEU A 63 31.35 18.68 0.25
N ARG A 64 31.15 19.97 0.56
CA ARG A 64 29.98 20.42 1.33
C ARG A 64 28.65 20.13 0.63
N ALA A 65 28.60 20.20 -0.70
CA ALA A 65 27.40 19.83 -1.44
C ALA A 65 27.11 18.34 -1.32
N ARG A 66 28.14 17.49 -1.43
CA ARG A 66 28.02 16.06 -1.20
C ARG A 66 27.57 15.73 0.22
N ASP A 67 28.19 16.34 1.23
CA ASP A 67 27.85 16.08 2.64
C ASP A 67 26.41 16.47 2.95
N ARG A 68 25.95 17.61 2.43
CA ARG A 68 24.53 18.01 2.55
C ARG A 68 23.61 17.00 1.88
N GLN A 69 23.96 16.52 0.69
CA GLN A 69 23.15 15.53 0.00
C GLN A 69 23.09 14.22 0.77
N MET A 70 24.23 13.75 1.31
CA MET A 70 24.27 12.56 2.16
C MET A 70 23.39 12.72 3.39
N ALA A 71 23.51 13.85 4.10
CA ALA A 71 22.67 14.12 5.28
C ALA A 71 21.16 14.14 4.96
N VAL A 72 20.76 14.68 3.80
CA VAL A 72 19.36 14.67 3.36
C VAL A 72 18.89 13.25 3.06
N VAL A 73 19.71 12.46 2.38
CA VAL A 73 19.41 11.06 2.07
C VAL A 73 19.30 10.24 3.35
N ASP A 74 20.24 10.39 4.27
CA ASP A 74 20.25 9.69 5.56
C ASP A 74 19.00 10.02 6.38
N TYR A 75 18.62 11.30 6.44
CA TYR A 75 17.40 11.74 7.09
C TYR A 75 16.15 11.13 6.44
N SER A 76 16.09 11.12 5.11
CA SER A 76 14.99 10.53 4.34
C SER A 76 14.87 9.02 4.58
N LEU A 77 15.99 8.30 4.55
CA LEU A 77 16.02 6.86 4.81
C LEU A 77 15.65 6.52 6.26
N ALA A 78 15.93 7.40 7.22
CA ALA A 78 15.57 7.18 8.62
C ALA A 78 14.10 7.50 8.93
N ASN A 79 13.55 8.57 8.35
CA ASN A 79 12.29 9.16 8.81
C ASN A 79 11.17 9.20 7.76
N LEU A 80 11.48 9.04 6.47
CA LEU A 80 10.53 9.18 5.38
C LEU A 80 10.22 7.85 4.69
N ARG A 81 10.41 6.73 5.40
CA ARG A 81 10.06 5.41 4.87
C ARG A 81 8.56 5.32 4.64
N LYS A 82 8.16 4.61 3.58
CA LYS A 82 6.74 4.40 3.25
C LYS A 82 5.97 3.77 4.43
N GLU A 83 6.60 2.85 5.13
CA GLU A 83 6.06 2.13 6.29
C GLU A 83 5.73 3.03 7.49
N GLN A 84 6.43 4.17 7.62
CA GLN A 84 6.25 5.12 8.73
C GLN A 84 5.13 6.13 8.46
N ARG A 85 4.50 6.09 7.29
CA ARG A 85 3.41 7.00 6.94
C ARG A 85 2.17 6.68 7.76
N ARG A 86 1.41 7.71 8.12
CA ARG A 86 0.17 7.57 8.89
C ARG A 86 -0.87 6.73 8.15
N GLU A 87 -0.92 6.87 6.83
CA GLU A 87 -1.81 6.13 5.93
C GLU A 87 -1.23 4.80 5.44
N TYR A 88 -0.08 4.34 5.96
CA TYR A 88 0.56 3.13 5.47
C TYR A 88 -0.37 1.91 5.55
N ALA A 89 -1.15 1.77 6.62
CA ALA A 89 -2.11 0.68 6.79
C ALA A 89 -3.10 0.54 5.61
N LEU A 90 -3.47 1.63 4.95
CA LEU A 90 -4.35 1.61 3.78
C LEU A 90 -3.63 1.21 2.48
N SER A 91 -2.32 1.44 2.42
CA SER A 91 -1.47 1.20 1.23
C SER A 91 -0.50 0.03 1.41
N ASP A 92 -0.70 -0.76 2.47
CA ASP A 92 0.08 -1.94 2.79
C ASP A 92 -0.29 -3.06 1.81
N PRO A 93 0.66 -3.54 0.98
CA PRO A 93 0.39 -4.61 0.02
C PRO A 93 -0.04 -5.93 0.69
N ASP A 94 0.31 -6.12 1.97
CA ASP A 94 -0.03 -7.30 2.74
C ASP A 94 -1.24 -7.10 3.67
N ALA A 95 -1.96 -5.97 3.56
CA ALA A 95 -3.11 -5.66 4.41
C ALA A 95 -4.14 -6.81 4.42
N LEU A 96 -4.53 -7.29 3.24
CA LEU A 96 -5.50 -8.39 3.09
C LEU A 96 -5.01 -9.73 3.65
N LYS A 97 -3.70 -9.93 3.77
CA LYS A 97 -3.13 -11.16 4.37
C LYS A 97 -3.10 -11.08 5.89
N LYS A 98 -2.99 -9.87 6.44
CA LYS A 98 -2.96 -9.60 7.89
C LYS A 98 -4.37 -9.47 8.46
N GLU A 99 -5.34 -9.09 7.63
CA GLU A 99 -6.74 -8.97 8.01
C GLU A 99 -7.30 -10.35 8.39
N MET A 100 -7.82 -10.45 9.61
CA MET A 100 -8.49 -11.65 10.08
C MET A 100 -9.98 -11.52 9.73
N LEU A 101 -10.56 -12.58 9.15
CA LEU A 101 -12.00 -12.60 8.95
C LEU A 101 -12.68 -12.50 10.33
N PRO A 102 -13.69 -11.63 10.49
CA PRO A 102 -14.39 -11.49 11.75
C PRO A 102 -15.15 -12.77 12.06
N ASP A 103 -14.99 -13.28 13.29
CA ASP A 103 -15.76 -14.41 13.79
C ASP A 103 -17.18 -13.92 14.16
N PRO A 104 -18.24 -14.44 13.51
CA PRO A 104 -19.62 -14.03 13.80
C PRO A 104 -20.08 -14.40 15.21
N ASP A 105 -19.37 -15.27 15.92
CA ASP A 105 -19.67 -15.69 17.29
C ASP A 105 -18.86 -14.91 18.36
N ASP A 106 -17.99 -13.98 17.96
CA ASP A 106 -17.24 -13.14 18.91
C ASP A 106 -18.19 -12.16 19.65
N PRO A 107 -18.22 -12.20 21.01
CA PRO A 107 -19.10 -11.35 21.82
C PRO A 107 -18.82 -9.84 21.70
N SER A 108 -17.68 -9.46 21.11
CA SER A 108 -17.34 -8.06 20.82
C SER A 108 -18.22 -7.45 19.72
N PHE A 109 -18.78 -8.29 18.85
CA PHE A 109 -19.63 -7.85 17.75
C PHE A 109 -21.11 -7.86 18.15
N GLY A 110 -21.64 -6.66 18.38
CA GLY A 110 -23.08 -6.45 18.61
C GLY A 110 -23.93 -6.59 17.35
N PRO A 111 -25.27 -6.43 17.47
CA PRO A 111 -26.20 -6.54 16.34
C PRO A 111 -25.98 -5.47 15.24
N SER A 112 -25.33 -4.35 15.55
CA SER A 112 -24.95 -3.32 14.58
C SER A 112 -23.87 -3.76 13.59
N SER A 113 -23.10 -4.80 13.92
CA SER A 113 -22.07 -5.35 13.03
C SER A 113 -22.65 -6.03 11.79
N MET A 114 -23.93 -6.44 11.86
CA MET A 114 -24.62 -7.20 10.81
C MET A 114 -23.90 -8.49 10.38
N LEU A 115 -22.97 -9.02 11.19
CA LEU A 115 -22.22 -10.24 10.89
C LEU A 115 -23.08 -11.50 11.08
N LYS A 116 -24.01 -11.47 12.03
CA LYS A 116 -24.89 -12.60 12.37
C LYS A 116 -26.34 -12.17 12.36
N PHE A 117 -27.16 -12.89 11.59
CA PHE A 117 -28.60 -12.71 11.58
C PHE A 117 -29.27 -13.87 12.33
N PRO A 118 -30.18 -13.59 13.28
CA PRO A 118 -30.86 -14.63 14.04
C PRO A 118 -31.69 -15.58 13.16
N SER A 119 -32.21 -15.11 12.02
CA SER A 119 -32.99 -15.91 11.07
C SER A 119 -32.16 -16.87 10.21
N HIS A 120 -30.86 -16.60 10.02
CA HIS A 120 -29.97 -17.42 9.18
C HIS A 120 -29.24 -18.52 9.95
N GLY A 121 -29.41 -18.56 11.28
CA GLY A 121 -28.87 -19.64 12.11
C GLY A 121 -29.42 -20.98 11.67
N LYS A 122 -28.54 -21.92 11.32
CA LYS A 122 -28.97 -23.32 11.16
C LYS A 122 -29.47 -23.78 12.53
N ALA A 123 -30.69 -24.33 12.58
CA ALA A 123 -31.15 -25.02 13.77
C ALA A 123 -30.07 -26.01 14.23
N SER A 124 -29.76 -26.00 15.54
CA SER A 124 -28.78 -26.90 16.12
C SER A 124 -29.07 -28.33 15.65
N ALA A 125 -28.02 -29.11 15.39
CA ALA A 125 -28.18 -30.51 15.03
C ALA A 125 -29.04 -31.25 16.08
N GLU A 126 -28.94 -30.83 17.34
CA GLU A 126 -29.75 -31.32 18.46
C GLU A 126 -31.23 -30.97 18.29
N ALA A 127 -31.56 -29.70 18.00
CA ALA A 127 -32.95 -29.27 17.79
C ALA A 127 -33.60 -29.99 16.59
N LYS A 128 -32.82 -30.27 15.53
CA LYS A 128 -33.30 -31.09 14.41
C LYS A 128 -33.55 -32.54 14.82
N ARG A 129 -32.67 -33.11 15.65
CA ARG A 129 -32.81 -34.47 16.15
C ARG A 129 -34.02 -34.61 17.06
N GLU A 130 -34.20 -33.66 17.97
CA GLU A 130 -35.36 -33.58 18.87
C GLU A 130 -36.67 -33.47 18.08
N SER A 131 -36.73 -32.57 17.09
CA SER A 131 -37.92 -32.46 16.23
C SER A 131 -38.21 -33.74 15.44
N GLN A 132 -37.18 -34.50 15.02
CA GLN A 132 -37.37 -35.79 14.37
C GLN A 132 -37.86 -36.87 15.36
N GLU A 133 -37.30 -36.91 16.57
CA GLU A 133 -37.70 -37.84 17.63
C GLU A 133 -39.17 -37.60 18.03
N GLU A 134 -39.56 -36.34 18.23
CA GLU A 134 -40.95 -35.96 18.49
C GLU A 134 -41.86 -36.39 17.34
N HIS A 135 -41.47 -36.12 16.09
CA HIS A 135 -42.27 -36.49 14.92
C HIS A 135 -42.50 -38.01 14.83
N VAL A 136 -41.45 -38.80 15.07
CA VAL A 136 -41.55 -40.26 15.08
C VAL A 136 -42.47 -40.74 16.21
N ALA A 137 -42.36 -40.18 17.41
CA ALA A 137 -43.22 -40.52 18.55
C ALA A 137 -44.70 -40.24 18.25
N TRP A 138 -45.00 -39.07 17.65
CA TRP A 138 -46.36 -38.71 17.24
C TRP A 138 -46.92 -39.66 16.19
N LEU A 139 -46.11 -40.05 15.19
CA LEU A 139 -46.54 -41.03 14.19
C LEU A 139 -46.84 -42.40 14.80
N GLN A 140 -46.01 -42.85 15.73
CA GLN A 140 -46.24 -44.12 16.44
C GLN A 140 -47.55 -44.08 17.23
N TYR A 141 -47.81 -43.00 17.95
CA TYR A 141 -49.06 -42.80 18.67
C TYR A 141 -50.28 -42.83 17.73
N GLN A 142 -50.23 -42.12 16.61
CA GLN A 142 -51.32 -42.11 15.61
C GLN A 142 -51.57 -43.48 15.00
N VAL A 143 -50.52 -44.26 14.73
CA VAL A 143 -50.65 -45.63 14.22
C VAL A 143 -51.32 -46.54 15.25
N GLN A 144 -50.89 -46.47 16.52
CA GLN A 144 -51.51 -47.23 17.60
C GLN A 144 -52.99 -46.87 17.78
N GLU A 145 -53.31 -45.58 17.85
CA GLU A 145 -54.69 -45.11 17.98
C GLU A 145 -55.58 -45.62 16.83
N LYS A 146 -55.04 -45.63 15.60
CA LYS A 146 -55.75 -46.15 14.43
C LYS A 146 -55.97 -47.67 14.52
N LEU A 147 -54.96 -48.42 14.97
CA LEU A 147 -55.08 -49.87 15.14
C LEU A 147 -56.10 -50.21 16.23
N ASP A 148 -56.09 -49.49 17.34
CA ASP A 148 -57.03 -49.68 18.44
C ASP A 148 -58.47 -49.38 18.00
N ARG A 149 -58.68 -48.28 17.25
CA ARG A 149 -59.99 -47.96 16.65
C ARG A 149 -60.46 -49.07 15.70
N GLN A 150 -59.59 -49.56 14.82
CA GLN A 150 -59.93 -50.65 13.91
C GLN A 150 -60.25 -51.96 14.66
N ALA A 151 -59.57 -52.24 15.77
CA ALA A 151 -59.86 -53.41 16.60
C ALA A 151 -61.22 -53.28 17.29
N GLN A 152 -61.55 -52.09 17.79
CA GLN A 152 -62.86 -51.79 18.40
C GLN A 152 -63.99 -51.90 17.37
N GLU A 153 -63.83 -51.32 16.17
CA GLU A 153 -64.79 -51.43 15.08
C GLU A 153 -65.04 -52.91 14.71
N LYS A 154 -63.98 -53.69 14.49
CA LYS A 154 -64.10 -55.13 14.21
C LYS A 154 -64.75 -55.92 15.34
N ALA A 155 -64.51 -55.56 16.60
CA ALA A 155 -65.14 -56.21 17.73
C ALA A 155 -66.64 -55.89 17.78
N ILE A 156 -67.03 -54.65 17.51
CA ILE A 156 -68.42 -54.22 17.42
C ILE A 156 -69.12 -54.94 16.26
N ASP A 157 -68.51 -54.98 15.08
CA ASP A 157 -69.04 -55.69 13.90
C ASP A 157 -69.28 -57.18 14.20
N LYS A 158 -68.30 -57.87 14.82
CA LYS A 158 -68.47 -59.27 15.25
C LYS A 158 -69.63 -59.46 16.21
N MET A 159 -69.79 -58.57 17.20
CA MET A 159 -70.91 -58.63 18.14
C MET A 159 -72.25 -58.40 17.43
N HIS A 160 -72.30 -57.55 16.41
CA HIS A 160 -73.50 -57.35 15.59
C HIS A 160 -73.81 -58.58 14.72
N ASP A 161 -72.79 -59.18 14.09
CA ASP A 161 -72.93 -60.41 13.30
C ASP A 161 -73.43 -61.58 14.16
N GLU A 162 -72.85 -61.79 15.35
CA GLU A 162 -73.29 -62.81 16.30
C GLU A 162 -74.74 -62.58 16.75
N ARG A 163 -75.11 -61.34 17.05
CA ARG A 163 -76.50 -60.98 17.40
C ARG A 163 -77.47 -61.21 16.24
N ALA A 164 -77.07 -60.89 15.01
CA ALA A 164 -77.89 -61.12 13.82
C ALA A 164 -78.09 -62.61 13.57
N MET A 165 -77.03 -63.42 13.70
CA MET A 165 -77.10 -64.89 13.61
C MET A 165 -78.03 -65.46 14.68
N LEU A 166 -77.87 -65.07 15.95
CA LEU A 166 -78.77 -65.51 17.03
C LEU A 166 -80.22 -65.08 16.77
N ALA A 167 -80.47 -63.85 16.33
CA ALA A 167 -81.81 -63.39 16.00
C ALA A 167 -82.44 -64.20 14.86
N SER A 168 -81.66 -64.55 13.83
CA SER A 168 -82.13 -65.41 12.74
C SER A 168 -82.43 -66.83 13.21
N GLN A 169 -81.62 -67.41 14.11
CA GLN A 169 -81.86 -68.72 14.70
C GLN A 169 -83.13 -68.72 15.56
N VAL A 170 -83.32 -67.70 16.40
CA VAL A 170 -84.54 -67.54 17.20
C VAL A 170 -85.77 -67.40 16.29
N ARG A 171 -85.67 -66.61 15.21
CA ARG A 171 -86.76 -66.49 14.23
C ARG A 171 -87.10 -67.85 13.61
N ALA A 172 -86.11 -68.62 13.15
CA ALA A 172 -86.35 -69.93 12.56
C ALA A 172 -87.07 -70.88 13.53
N VAL A 173 -86.65 -70.92 14.80
CA VAL A 173 -87.33 -71.73 15.84
C VAL A 173 -88.76 -71.27 16.10
N CYS A 174 -89.04 -69.97 16.06
CA CYS A 174 -90.41 -69.46 16.19
C CYS A 174 -91.27 -69.85 14.98
N GLU A 175 -90.76 -69.69 13.76
CA GLU A 175 -91.45 -70.09 12.52
C GLU A 175 -91.74 -71.60 12.48
N ASP A 176 -90.81 -72.44 12.94
CA ASP A 176 -91.00 -73.90 13.04
C ASP A 176 -92.08 -74.29 14.07
N ASN A 177 -92.20 -73.55 15.17
CA ASN A 177 -93.24 -73.78 16.19
C ASN A 177 -94.64 -73.33 15.73
N GLU A 178 -94.74 -72.39 14.80
CA GLU A 178 -96.03 -71.94 14.24
C GLU A 178 -96.60 -72.91 13.19
N LEU A 179 -95.79 -73.84 12.67
CA LEU A 179 -96.14 -74.83 11.64
C LEU A 179 -96.54 -76.22 12.20
N GLN A 180 -96.51 -76.41 13.53
CA GLN A 180 -97.00 -77.61 14.23
C GLN A 180 -98.40 -77.39 14.82
#